data_AF-A0A392QIT1-F1
#
_entry.id   AF-A0A392QIT1-F1
#
_cell.length_a   1.000
_cell.length_b   1.000
_cell.length_c   1.000
_cell.angle_alpha   90.00
_cell.angle_beta   90.00
_cell.angle_gamma   90.00
#
_symmetry.space_group_name_H-M   'P 1'
#
loop_
_entity.id
_entity.type
_entity.pdbx_description
1 polymer ?
#
loop_
_entity_poly.entity_id
_entity_poly.type
_entity_poly.pdbx_seq_one_letter_code
_entity_poly.pdbx_strand_id
1 'polypeptide(L)' 'VRGCKGLTSCAVVTMVRSCKRLENVDIMQCLGIESEAIELFVKNCSCLRRLEVEGTKLTDAAKMWASNKFIELV' A
#
# COMPACT_ATOMS: atom_id res chain seq x y z
N VAL A 1 -7.83 7.39 0.59
CA VAL A 1 -9.12 7.25 1.29
C VAL A 1 -8.83 6.88 2.72
N ARG A 2 -9.45 7.52 3.71
CA ARG A 2 -9.26 7.17 5.13
C ARG A 2 -10.52 6.54 5.72
N GLY A 3 -10.35 5.63 6.68
CA GLY A 3 -11.47 5.09 7.48
C GLY A 3 -12.44 4.17 6.74
N CYS A 4 -12.12 3.70 5.52
CA CYS A 4 -13.04 2.91 4.72
C CYS A 4 -13.09 1.46 5.21
N LYS A 5 -14.20 1.10 5.89
CA LYS A 5 -14.41 -0.26 6.42
C LYS A 5 -14.64 -1.32 5.33
N GLY A 6 -15.12 -0.90 4.16
CA GLY A 6 -15.38 -1.78 3.02
C GLY A 6 -14.18 -1.99 2.10
N LEU A 7 -13.08 -1.26 2.32
CA LEU A 7 -11.86 -1.44 1.54
C LEU A 7 -11.11 -2.68 2.04
N THR A 8 -10.94 -3.67 1.16
CA THR A 8 -10.32 -4.96 1.50
C THR A 8 -9.04 -5.22 0.71
N SER A 9 -8.19 -6.12 1.22
CA SER A 9 -6.97 -6.58 0.52
C SER A 9 -7.25 -7.08 -0.91
N CYS A 10 -8.44 -7.66 -1.19
CA CYS A 10 -8.85 -8.06 -2.54
C CYS A 10 -8.96 -6.88 -3.51
N ALA A 11 -9.44 -5.72 -3.04
CA ALA A 11 -9.49 -4.51 -3.86
C ALA A 11 -8.09 -4.05 -4.26
N VAL A 12 -7.11 -4.18 -3.36
CA VAL A 12 -5.70 -3.84 -3.61
C VAL A 12 -5.13 -4.68 -4.74
N VAL A 13 -5.39 -6.00 -4.77
CA VAL A 13 -4.95 -6.88 -5.87
C VAL A 13 -5.43 -6.35 -7.23
N THR A 14 -6.69 -5.91 -7.31
CA THR A 14 -7.24 -5.32 -8.54
C THR A 14 -6.61 -3.96 -8.84
N MET A 15 -6.44 -3.10 -7.83
CA MET A 15 -5.83 -1.78 -7.99
C MET A 15 -4.39 -1.87 -8.51
N VAL A 16 -3.53 -2.72 -7.94
CA VAL A 16 -2.13 -2.84 -8.41
C VAL A 16 -2.05 -3.41 -9.84
N ARG A 17 -3.05 -4.16 -10.27
CA ARG A 17 -3.15 -4.69 -11.65
C ARG A 17 -3.63 -3.64 -12.64
N SER A 18 -4.62 -2.84 -12.29
CA SER A 18 -5.25 -1.88 -13.22
C SER A 18 -4.65 -0.47 -13.15
N CYS A 19 -4.20 -0.03 -11.98
CA CYS A 19 -3.72 1.33 -11.72
C CYS A 19 -2.19 1.40 -11.77
N LYS A 20 -1.61 1.37 -12.98
CA LYS A 20 -0.15 1.39 -13.17
C LYS A 20 0.54 2.72 -12.87
N ARG A 21 -0.24 3.80 -12.75
CA ARG A 21 0.24 5.17 -12.50
C ARG A 21 -0.10 5.68 -11.10
N LEU A 22 -0.32 4.77 -10.16
CA LEU A 22 -0.60 5.13 -8.77
C LEU A 22 0.67 5.70 -8.14
N GLU A 23 0.64 6.97 -7.73
CA GLU A 23 1.80 7.67 -7.15
C GLU A 23 1.70 7.86 -5.65
N ASN A 24 0.49 8.16 -5.14
CA ASN A 24 0.26 8.40 -3.72
C ASN A 24 -0.94 7.58 -3.27
N VAL A 25 -0.75 6.81 -2.21
CA VAL A 25 -1.81 6.01 -1.59
C VAL A 25 -1.87 6.39 -0.12
N ASP A 26 -3.05 6.76 0.32
CA ASP A 26 -3.36 6.93 1.73
C ASP A 26 -4.55 6.04 2.02
N ILE A 27 -4.34 5.05 2.89
CA ILE A 27 -5.35 4.08 3.33
C ILE A 27 -5.38 3.97 4.85
N MET A 28 -5.01 5.04 5.54
CA MET A 28 -5.08 5.13 7.00
C MET A 28 -6.49 4.81 7.52
N GLN A 29 -6.56 4.09 8.62
CA GLN A 29 -7.78 3.64 9.30
C GLN A 29 -8.67 2.70 8.45
N CYS A 30 -8.14 2.11 7.36
CA CYS A 30 -8.86 1.11 6.57
C CYS A 30 -8.61 -0.30 7.15
N LEU A 31 -9.47 -0.73 8.06
CA LEU A 31 -9.29 -1.96 8.84
C LEU A 31 -9.33 -3.26 8.01
N GLY A 32 -9.96 -3.25 6.83
CA GLY A 32 -10.01 -4.41 5.94
C GLY A 32 -8.74 -4.63 5.10
N ILE A 33 -7.74 -3.74 5.23
CA ILE A 33 -6.44 -3.88 4.58
C ILE A 33 -5.44 -4.54 5.54
N GLU A 34 -4.85 -5.64 5.07
CA GLU A 34 -3.83 -6.42 5.79
C GLU A 34 -2.42 -6.07 5.28
N SER A 35 -1.40 -6.50 6.04
CA SER A 35 0.03 -6.29 5.73
C SER A 35 0.44 -6.74 4.33
N GLU A 36 -0.10 -7.87 3.89
CA GLU A 36 0.17 -8.51 2.60
C GLU A 36 -0.26 -7.59 1.45
N ALA A 37 -1.33 -6.83 1.63
CA ALA A 37 -1.78 -5.84 0.66
C ALA A 37 -0.81 -4.64 0.56
N ILE A 38 -0.17 -4.26 1.67
CA ILE A 38 0.86 -3.22 1.67
C ILE A 38 2.07 -3.67 0.86
N GLU A 39 2.49 -4.93 1.03
CA GLU A 39 3.55 -5.53 0.22
C GLU A 39 3.20 -5.54 -1.27
N LEU A 40 1.94 -5.80 -1.62
CA LEU A 40 1.49 -5.75 -3.01
C LEU A 40 1.62 -4.35 -3.61
N PHE A 41 1.28 -3.29 -2.87
CA PHE A 41 1.46 -1.91 -3.33
C PHE A 41 2.92 -1.61 -3.63
N VAL A 42 3.81 -1.80 -2.65
CA VAL A 42 5.24 -1.46 -2.81
C VAL A 42 5.92 -2.34 -3.86
N LYS A 43 5.48 -3.59 -4.04
CA LYS A 43 6.08 -4.51 -5.03
C LYS A 43 5.61 -4.22 -6.46
N ASN A 44 4.34 -3.87 -6.68
CA ASN A 44 3.75 -3.87 -8.02
C ASN A 44 3.47 -2.48 -8.60
N CYS A 45 3.32 -1.45 -7.77
CA CYS A 45 3.10 -0.09 -8.27
C CYS A 45 4.44 0.58 -8.59
N SER A 46 4.83 0.57 -9.86
CA SER A 46 6.13 1.10 -10.32
C SER A 46 6.28 2.61 -10.18
N CYS A 47 5.17 3.35 -10.16
CA CYS A 47 5.17 4.80 -9.99
C CYS A 47 4.86 5.24 -8.55
N LEU A 48 4.70 4.31 -7.61
CA LEU A 48 4.36 4.66 -6.23
C LEU A 48 5.51 5.43 -5.58
N ARG A 49 5.18 6.56 -4.97
CA ARG A 49 6.12 7.46 -4.31
C ARG A 49 5.81 7.63 -2.82
N ARG A 50 4.54 7.57 -2.44
CA ARG A 50 4.11 7.69 -1.04
C ARG A 50 3.01 6.68 -0.70
N LEU A 51 3.14 6.04 0.46
CA LEU A 51 2.16 5.13 1.03
C LEU A 51 1.94 5.47 2.51
N GLU A 52 0.74 5.96 2.84
CA GLU A 52 0.32 6.26 4.21
C GLU A 52 -0.54 5.12 4.76
N VAL A 53 -0.04 4.42 5.78
CA VAL A 53 -0.65 3.21 6.37
C VAL A 53 -0.35 3.13 7.87
N GLU A 54 -1.13 2.36 8.62
CA GLU A 54 -0.81 2.12 10.02
C GLU A 54 0.53 1.40 10.14
N GLY A 55 1.42 1.90 11.00
CA GLY A 55 2.74 1.29 11.22
C GLY A 55 2.69 -0.18 11.63
N THR A 56 1.58 -0.63 12.24
CA THR A 56 1.33 -2.04 12.58
C THR A 56 1.17 -2.95 11.36
N LYS A 57 0.88 -2.39 10.18
CA LYS A 57 0.76 -3.13 8.91
C LYS A 57 2.05 -3.13 8.10
N LEU A 58 3.11 -2.46 8.58
CA LEU A 58 4.40 -2.40 7.90
C LEU A 58 5.29 -3.58 8.30
N THR A 59 5.37 -4.59 7.44
CA THR A 59 6.32 -5.69 7.56
C THR A 59 7.74 -5.24 7.22
N ASP A 60 8.75 -5.97 7.68
CA ASP A 60 10.15 -5.69 7.32
C ASP A 60 10.40 -5.87 5.82
N ALA A 61 9.68 -6.79 5.19
CA ALA A 61 9.69 -6.93 3.73
C ALA A 61 9.15 -5.66 3.05
N ALA A 62 8.00 -5.14 3.48
CA ALA A 62 7.43 -3.91 2.93
C ALA A 62 8.41 -2.73 3.05
N LYS A 63 9.06 -2.58 4.22
CA LYS A 63 10.07 -1.54 4.46
C LYS A 63 11.30 -1.71 3.57
N MET A 64 11.82 -2.94 3.42
CA MET A 64 12.95 -3.24 2.54
C MET A 64 12.62 -2.89 1.08
N TRP A 65 11.47 -3.31 0.58
CA TRP A 65 11.03 -2.99 -0.79
C TRP A 65 10.82 -1.50 -1.01
N ALA A 66 10.19 -0.81 -0.05
CA ALA A 66 10.00 0.63 -0.09
C ALA A 66 11.35 1.37 -0.15
N SER A 67 12.33 0.96 0.68
CA SER A 67 13.68 1.52 0.65
C SER A 67 14.35 1.32 -0.71
N ASN A 68 14.29 0.12 -1.29
CA ASN A 68 14.89 -0.19 -2.60
C ASN A 68 14.27 0.61 -3.75
N LYS A 69 13.02 1.07 -3.58
CA LYS A 69 12.26 1.82 -4.59
C LYS A 69 12.10 3.30 -4.26
N PHE A 70 12.73 3.79 -3.19
CA PHE A 70 12.60 5.17 -2.70
C PHE A 70 11.13 5.60 -2.48
N ILE A 71 10.31 4.69 -1.94
CA ILE A 71 8.91 4.96 -1.57
C ILE A 71 8.89 5.51 -0.14
N GLU A 72 8.26 6.66 0.05
CA GLU A 72 8.01 7.26 1.36
C GLU A 72 6.89 6.50 2.07
N LEU A 73 7.21 5.88 3.22
CA LEU A 73 6.24 5.28 4.12
C LEU A 73 5.91 6.26 5.25
N VAL A 74 4.63 6.52 5.46
CA VAL A 74 4.10 7.43 6.49
C VAL A 74 3.09 6.69 7.36
#